data_AF-A0A552FRG4-F1
#
_entry.id   AF-A0A552FRG4-F1
#
_cell.length_a   1.000
_cell.length_b   1.000
_cell.length_c   1.000
_cell.angle_alpha   90.00
_cell.angle_beta   90.00
_cell.angle_gamma   90.00
#
_symmetry.space_group_name_H-M   'P 1'
#
loop_
_entity.id
_entity.type
_entity.pdbx_description
1 polymer ?
#
loop_
_entity_poly.entity_id
_entity_poly.type
_entity_poly.pdbx_seq_one_letter_code
_entity_poly.pdbx_strand_id
1 'polypeptide(L)'
;MNNRLYLHLMANKEKGFALPLAMLIGLILMVTGMTMMMRAQGDQSKVIAQNARAGSLRSSEVGLARVQDLLNSVRVMATVDSNCTTGDCWQKAKYDEVTKPTDLQRHLKKLVDAAPSCSNPNNADTLKAKIDELRGLSENKWFYLGNNRYYRVVGYDYSIGTGRGVLTLEGLSRTSAAKETELNNTAIDRDSDDNAASRNRVVVTIPILDSPPLAFNRTTVPALWISDGTADDGAKFDGDVVEKVVSPCNNKQDKIGKPTTDAPSPPYTAQFVGVFFPNLPPIPTDLPSVQKDLALTTSQTFPRTGDKFTPRTINGKSVEVYEYIVNNINLSGSDKITITPGNRVVFYVKGNINGAIEHDCGTTTACTGNLQIYAYAPASDDPQICLKGNQTLQAFIFAPDYSLGKTGTGTFIGAAWGKNWGKITGCASSSGAVAVTQGVEWTELIQDLKPKFPQLGKIANWCEEPIDTDTDAGKSECD
;
A
#
# COMPACT_ATOMS: atom_id res chain seq x y z
N MET A 1 59.37 -97.45 32.05
CA MET A 1 59.60 -96.18 31.31
C MET A 1 58.65 -96.19 30.12
N ASN A 2 57.36 -95.87 30.21
CA ASN A 2 56.71 -94.63 30.63
C ASN A 2 57.29 -93.36 29.99
N ASN A 3 56.41 -92.65 29.26
CA ASN A 3 56.49 -91.25 28.77
C ASN A 3 56.68 -90.99 27.27
N ARG A 4 56.24 -91.86 26.35
CA ARG A 4 56.08 -91.45 24.94
C ARG A 4 54.77 -91.83 24.24
N LEU A 5 53.84 -92.49 24.91
CA LEU A 5 52.57 -92.91 24.30
C LEU A 5 51.36 -92.02 24.63
N TYR A 6 51.53 -90.95 25.42
CA TYR A 6 50.40 -90.11 25.88
C TYR A 6 50.17 -88.84 25.06
N LEU A 7 51.03 -88.52 24.09
CA LEU A 7 50.96 -87.26 23.32
C LEU A 7 50.37 -87.40 21.90
N HIS A 8 50.17 -88.62 21.40
CA HIS A 8 49.60 -88.83 20.06
C HIS A 8 48.09 -89.13 20.04
N LEU A 9 47.43 -89.22 21.21
CA LEU A 9 45.99 -89.50 21.28
C LEU A 9 45.11 -88.26 21.51
N MET A 10 45.69 -87.07 21.71
CA MET A 10 44.93 -85.81 21.80
C MET A 10 44.87 -85.01 20.48
N ALA A 11 45.59 -85.42 19.43
CA ALA A 11 45.70 -84.63 18.20
C ALA A 11 44.58 -84.88 17.15
N ASN A 12 43.66 -85.82 17.39
CA ASN A 12 42.69 -86.27 16.37
C ASN A 12 41.21 -86.23 16.78
N LYS A 13 40.84 -85.48 17.83
CA LYS A 13 39.42 -85.41 18.27
C LYS A 13 38.62 -84.17 17.81
N GLU A 14 39.20 -83.21 17.10
CA GLU A 14 38.49 -81.96 16.73
C GLU A 14 38.55 -81.56 15.25
N LYS A 15 38.43 -82.51 14.32
CA LYS A 15 38.31 -82.20 12.88
C LYS A 15 36.89 -82.29 12.30
N GLY A 16 35.88 -82.58 13.12
CA GLY A 16 34.47 -82.65 12.69
C GLY A 16 33.62 -81.42 13.05
N PHE A 17 34.05 -80.58 13.99
CA PHE A 17 33.24 -79.47 14.54
C PHE A 17 33.63 -78.08 14.01
N ALA A 18 34.80 -77.95 13.39
CA ALA A 18 35.29 -76.67 12.86
C ALA A 18 34.49 -76.17 11.66
N LEU A 19 33.97 -77.07 10.83
CA LEU A 19 33.27 -76.72 9.59
C LEU A 19 31.82 -76.22 9.84
N PRO A 20 31.02 -76.85 10.71
CA PRO A 20 29.77 -76.28 11.19
C PRO A 20 29.96 -74.95 11.96
N LEU A 21 31.00 -74.86 12.79
CA LEU A 21 31.30 -73.64 13.56
C LEU A 21 31.70 -72.47 12.66
N ALA A 22 32.53 -72.71 11.63
CA ALA A 22 32.92 -71.70 10.65
C ALA A 22 31.73 -71.22 9.82
N MET A 23 30.82 -72.13 9.44
CA MET A 23 29.56 -71.75 8.78
C MET A 23 28.65 -70.93 9.69
N LEU A 24 28.53 -71.29 10.98
CA LEU A 24 27.72 -70.55 11.96
C LEU A 24 28.28 -69.13 12.20
N ILE A 25 29.60 -69.00 12.36
CA ILE A 25 30.26 -67.70 12.51
C ILE A 25 30.13 -66.87 11.24
N GLY A 26 30.28 -67.48 10.06
CA GLY A 26 30.07 -66.81 8.77
C GLY A 26 28.63 -66.31 8.58
N LEU A 27 27.63 -67.09 9.01
CA LEU A 27 26.22 -66.73 8.92
C LEU A 27 25.87 -65.61 9.91
N ILE A 28 26.42 -65.63 11.13
CA ILE A 28 26.27 -64.54 12.12
C ILE A 28 26.90 -63.24 11.59
N LEU A 29 28.10 -63.30 11.01
CA LEU A 29 28.76 -62.13 10.41
C LEU A 29 28.02 -61.58 9.19
N MET A 30 27.38 -62.45 8.41
CA MET A 30 26.56 -62.04 7.27
C MET A 30 25.26 -61.36 7.72
N VAL A 31 24.60 -61.85 8.77
CA VAL A 31 23.40 -61.23 9.35
C VAL A 31 23.72 -59.90 10.03
N THR A 32 24.84 -59.79 10.74
CA THR A 32 25.27 -58.49 11.31
C THR A 32 25.68 -57.51 10.21
N GLY A 33 26.29 -57.98 9.12
CA GLY A 33 26.59 -57.16 7.93
C GLY A 33 25.32 -56.65 7.23
N MET A 34 24.32 -57.50 7.02
CA MET A 34 23.03 -57.12 6.42
C MET A 34 22.27 -56.11 7.30
N THR A 35 22.24 -56.30 8.62
CA THR A 35 21.57 -55.38 9.53
C THR A 35 22.28 -54.03 9.64
N MET A 36 23.61 -54.00 9.65
CA MET A 36 24.39 -52.75 9.56
C MET A 36 24.18 -52.03 8.23
N MET A 37 24.08 -52.77 7.11
CA MET A 37 23.81 -52.20 5.79
C MET A 37 22.38 -51.64 5.68
N MET A 38 21.38 -52.34 6.22
CA MET A 38 19.99 -51.85 6.30
C MET A 38 19.88 -50.59 7.17
N ARG A 39 20.61 -50.54 8.30
CA ARG A 39 20.66 -49.34 9.14
C ARG A 39 21.37 -48.19 8.45
N ALA A 40 22.49 -48.45 7.77
CA ALA A 40 23.23 -47.44 7.01
C ALA A 40 22.40 -46.88 5.84
N GLN A 41 21.64 -47.73 5.13
CA GLN A 41 20.70 -47.30 4.10
C GLN A 41 19.56 -46.46 4.68
N GLY A 42 19.03 -46.86 5.84
CA GLY A 42 18.01 -46.09 6.57
C GLY A 42 18.52 -44.72 7.03
N ASP A 43 19.74 -44.66 7.59
CA ASP A 43 20.36 -43.41 8.03
C ASP A 43 20.69 -42.49 6.85
N GLN A 44 21.19 -43.04 5.73
CA GLN A 44 21.39 -42.29 4.49
C GLN A 44 20.08 -41.75 3.94
N SER A 45 19.03 -42.57 3.89
CA SER A 45 17.69 -42.14 3.43
C SER A 45 17.13 -41.02 4.30
N LYS A 46 17.31 -41.11 5.63
CA LYS A 46 16.89 -40.07 6.57
C LYS A 46 17.66 -38.77 6.38
N VAL A 47 18.98 -38.84 6.21
CA VAL A 47 19.82 -37.65 5.96
C VAL A 47 19.46 -36.99 4.63
N ILE A 48 19.20 -37.77 3.58
CA ILE A 48 18.75 -37.26 2.27
C ILE A 48 17.40 -36.55 2.42
N ALA A 49 16.42 -37.17 3.09
CA ALA A 49 15.11 -36.56 3.31
C ALA A 49 15.19 -35.27 4.16
N GLN A 50 16.01 -35.27 5.22
CA GLN A 50 16.23 -34.07 6.05
C GLN A 50 16.91 -32.94 5.28
N ASN A 51 17.91 -33.26 4.46
CA ASN A 51 18.61 -32.27 3.64
C ASN A 51 17.72 -31.71 2.54
N ALA A 52 16.90 -32.55 1.90
CA ALA A 52 15.91 -32.12 0.91
C ALA A 52 14.87 -31.17 1.55
N ARG A 53 14.33 -31.52 2.73
CA ARG A 53 13.40 -30.67 3.49
C ARG A 53 14.02 -29.33 3.89
N ALA A 54 15.27 -29.34 4.35
CA ALA A 54 16.01 -28.12 4.63
C ALA A 54 16.23 -27.28 3.36
N GLY A 55 16.43 -27.93 2.21
CA GLY A 55 16.57 -27.27 0.91
C GLY A 55 15.29 -26.55 0.47
N SER A 56 14.12 -27.20 0.60
CA SER A 56 12.84 -26.58 0.26
C SER A 56 12.51 -25.43 1.22
N LEU A 57 12.73 -25.60 2.53
CA LEU A 57 12.52 -24.54 3.51
C LEU A 57 13.37 -23.29 3.22
N ARG A 58 14.67 -23.47 2.95
CA ARG A 58 15.55 -22.36 2.52
C ARG A 58 15.03 -21.66 1.27
N SER A 59 14.42 -22.41 0.35
CA SER A 59 13.86 -21.84 -0.88
C SER A 59 12.63 -20.98 -0.56
N SER A 60 11.79 -21.40 0.39
CA SER A 60 10.67 -20.60 0.91
C SER A 60 11.14 -19.33 1.62
N GLU A 61 12.18 -19.42 2.46
CA GLU A 61 12.75 -18.26 3.17
C GLU A 61 13.33 -17.21 2.23
N VAL A 62 14.08 -17.65 1.21
CA VAL A 62 14.61 -16.75 0.18
C VAL A 62 13.47 -16.15 -0.65
N GLY A 63 12.46 -16.96 -1.00
CA GLY A 63 11.25 -16.48 -1.67
C GLY A 63 10.52 -15.41 -0.86
N LEU A 64 10.36 -15.62 0.45
CA LEU A 64 9.76 -14.63 1.34
C LEU A 64 10.56 -13.33 1.37
N ALA A 65 11.87 -13.40 1.59
CA ALA A 65 12.72 -12.21 1.63
C ALA A 65 12.62 -11.40 0.32
N ARG A 66 12.53 -12.10 -0.82
CA ARG A 66 12.34 -11.47 -2.13
C ARG A 66 10.97 -10.79 -2.26
N VAL A 67 9.88 -11.46 -1.88
CA VAL A 67 8.54 -10.85 -1.89
C VAL A 67 8.46 -9.66 -0.93
N GLN A 68 9.09 -9.75 0.24
CA GLN A 68 9.17 -8.63 1.19
C GLN A 68 9.95 -7.44 0.62
N ASP A 69 11.06 -7.65 -0.10
CA ASP A 69 11.77 -6.56 -0.79
C ASP A 69 10.89 -5.88 -1.84
N LEU A 70 10.19 -6.69 -2.65
CA LEU A 70 9.29 -6.19 -3.68
C LEU A 70 8.16 -5.35 -3.06
N LEU A 71 7.50 -5.87 -2.02
CA LEU A 71 6.44 -5.15 -1.32
C LEU A 71 6.95 -3.91 -0.57
N ASN A 72 8.17 -3.93 -0.02
CA ASN A 72 8.76 -2.73 0.56
C ASN A 72 9.11 -1.66 -0.47
N SER A 73 9.42 -2.09 -1.70
CA SER A 73 9.72 -1.20 -2.83
C SER A 73 8.47 -0.61 -3.47
N VAL A 74 7.38 -1.40 -3.53
CA VAL A 74 6.09 -1.00 -4.09
C VAL A 74 5.00 -1.15 -3.03
N ARG A 75 5.08 -0.33 -1.98
CA ARG A 75 4.26 -0.51 -0.75
C ARG A 75 2.75 -0.50 -0.98
N VAL A 76 2.27 0.21 -2.01
CA VAL A 76 0.85 0.20 -2.39
C VAL A 76 0.36 -1.18 -2.83
N MET A 77 1.25 -2.07 -3.32
CA MET A 77 0.88 -3.44 -3.66
C MET A 77 0.65 -4.31 -2.41
N ALA A 78 1.12 -3.90 -1.23
CA ALA A 78 0.84 -4.62 0.01
C ALA A 78 -0.59 -4.38 0.55
N THR A 79 -1.41 -3.58 -0.13
CA THR A 79 -2.80 -3.30 0.29
C THR A 79 -3.84 -3.93 -0.65
N VAL A 80 -3.42 -4.87 -1.50
CA VAL A 80 -4.26 -5.54 -2.49
C VAL A 80 -3.86 -7.00 -2.59
N ASP A 81 -4.80 -7.86 -2.95
CA ASP A 81 -4.58 -9.30 -3.08
C ASP A 81 -3.66 -9.62 -4.27
N SER A 82 -3.06 -10.82 -4.30
CA SER A 82 -2.29 -11.26 -5.47
C SER A 82 -3.18 -11.49 -6.69
N ASN A 83 -4.38 -12.05 -6.48
CA ASN A 83 -5.32 -12.44 -7.52
C ASN A 83 -6.73 -11.90 -7.23
N CYS A 84 -7.46 -11.48 -8.25
CA CYS A 84 -8.81 -10.94 -8.09
C CYS A 84 -9.67 -11.09 -9.35
N THR A 85 -10.96 -11.37 -9.16
CA THR A 85 -11.95 -11.40 -10.25
C THR A 85 -12.29 -9.99 -10.71
N THR A 86 -12.45 -9.05 -9.79
CA THR A 86 -12.75 -7.63 -10.04
C THR A 86 -11.88 -6.72 -9.17
N GLY A 87 -11.59 -5.50 -9.64
CA GLY A 87 -10.86 -4.50 -8.86
C GLY A 87 -9.34 -4.62 -8.94
N ASP A 88 -8.68 -4.18 -7.86
CA ASP A 88 -7.23 -4.05 -7.74
C ASP A 88 -6.58 -5.30 -7.15
N CYS A 89 -5.57 -5.83 -7.84
CA CYS A 89 -4.72 -6.94 -7.38
C CYS A 89 -3.40 -6.96 -8.16
N TRP A 90 -2.42 -7.76 -7.70
CA TRP A 90 -1.12 -7.85 -8.37
C TRP A 90 -1.23 -8.31 -9.81
N GLN A 91 -2.10 -9.29 -10.09
CA GLN A 91 -2.33 -9.80 -11.45
C GLN A 91 -2.71 -8.70 -12.46
N LYS A 92 -3.44 -7.67 -12.02
CA LYS A 92 -3.90 -6.56 -12.86
C LYS A 92 -3.04 -5.30 -12.72
N ALA A 93 -1.93 -5.38 -11.99
CA ALA A 93 -1.01 -4.29 -11.77
C ALA A 93 -0.34 -3.87 -13.09
N LYS A 94 -0.75 -2.70 -13.58
CA LYS A 94 -0.20 -2.02 -14.74
C LYS A 94 0.06 -0.57 -14.40
N TYR A 95 1.06 0.02 -15.04
CA TYR A 95 1.47 1.41 -14.82
C TYR A 95 1.27 2.29 -16.08
N ASP A 96 0.72 1.72 -17.15
CA ASP A 96 0.56 2.33 -18.46
C ASP A 96 -0.91 2.35 -18.94
N GLU A 97 -1.86 1.91 -18.11
CA GLU A 97 -3.28 1.87 -18.46
C GLU A 97 -3.87 3.29 -18.52
N VAL A 98 -4.47 3.63 -19.67
CA VAL A 98 -5.03 4.98 -19.93
C VAL A 98 -6.56 4.97 -19.95
N THR A 99 -7.18 3.84 -20.33
CA THR A 99 -8.65 3.77 -20.50
C THR A 99 -9.28 3.19 -19.25
N LYS A 100 -10.00 4.02 -18.48
CA LYS A 100 -10.66 3.63 -17.22
C LYS A 100 -9.71 2.87 -16.26
N PRO A 101 -8.53 3.42 -15.93
CA PRO A 101 -7.59 2.76 -15.04
C PRO A 101 -8.21 2.58 -13.66
N THR A 102 -7.93 1.44 -13.04
CA THR A 102 -8.25 1.22 -11.63
C THR A 102 -7.43 2.14 -10.73
N ASP A 103 -7.77 2.21 -9.44
CA ASP A 103 -7.06 3.08 -8.51
C ASP A 103 -5.61 2.63 -8.34
N LEU A 104 -5.34 1.33 -8.20
CA LEU A 104 -3.97 0.80 -8.21
C LEU A 104 -3.22 1.14 -9.49
N GLN A 105 -3.83 1.06 -10.68
CA GLN A 105 -3.13 1.37 -11.92
C GLN A 105 -2.78 2.86 -12.03
N ARG A 106 -3.70 3.73 -11.62
CA ARG A 106 -3.45 5.17 -11.51
C ARG A 106 -2.32 5.45 -10.52
N HIS A 107 -2.28 4.70 -9.42
CA HIS A 107 -1.23 4.77 -8.41
C HIS A 107 0.14 4.35 -8.96
N LEU A 108 0.23 3.17 -9.57
CA LEU A 108 1.47 2.65 -10.13
C LEU A 108 2.02 3.56 -11.23
N LYS A 109 1.15 4.06 -12.12
CA LYS A 109 1.54 5.05 -13.14
C LYS A 109 2.20 6.28 -12.54
N LYS A 110 1.57 6.87 -11.53
CA LYS A 110 2.10 8.06 -10.85
C LYS A 110 3.45 7.80 -10.17
N LEU A 111 3.65 6.64 -9.54
CA LEU A 111 4.93 6.27 -8.94
C LEU A 111 6.04 6.11 -9.99
N VAL A 112 5.72 5.48 -11.13
CA VAL A 112 6.67 5.31 -12.24
C VAL A 112 7.03 6.64 -12.88
N ASP A 113 6.05 7.52 -13.10
CA ASP A 113 6.27 8.86 -13.67
C ASP A 113 7.09 9.75 -12.72
N ALA A 114 6.99 9.52 -11.40
CA ALA A 114 7.72 10.22 -10.34
C ALA A 114 9.18 9.73 -10.15
N ALA A 115 9.47 8.45 -10.41
CA ALA A 115 10.75 7.82 -10.11
C ALA A 115 12.01 8.46 -10.74
N PRO A 116 11.99 9.02 -11.98
CA PRO A 116 13.17 9.65 -12.59
C PRO A 116 13.68 10.89 -11.84
N SER A 117 12.83 11.48 -11.00
CA SER A 117 13.08 12.78 -10.40
C SER A 117 14.04 12.78 -9.20
N CYS A 118 14.42 11.61 -8.69
CA CYS A 118 15.14 11.45 -7.41
C CYS A 118 16.62 11.05 -7.54
N SER A 119 17.28 11.35 -8.67
CA SER A 119 18.74 11.19 -8.93
C SER A 119 19.17 10.12 -9.96
N ASN A 120 18.26 9.28 -10.50
CA ASN A 120 18.63 8.35 -11.58
C ASN A 120 17.43 8.02 -12.48
N PRO A 121 17.51 8.28 -13.80
CA PRO A 121 16.47 7.89 -14.75
C PRO A 121 16.19 6.37 -14.75
N ASN A 122 17.17 5.53 -14.37
CA ASN A 122 17.02 4.08 -14.26
C ASN A 122 16.10 3.64 -13.11
N ASN A 123 15.71 4.54 -12.20
CA ASN A 123 14.80 4.23 -11.10
C ASN A 123 13.39 3.87 -11.59
N ALA A 124 12.92 4.52 -12.67
CA ALA A 124 11.63 4.19 -13.25
C ALA A 124 11.61 2.78 -13.82
N ASP A 125 12.64 2.39 -14.57
CA ASP A 125 12.73 1.05 -15.15
C ASP A 125 12.94 -0.02 -14.08
N THR A 126 13.71 0.28 -13.03
CA THR A 126 13.83 -0.59 -11.86
C THR A 126 12.46 -0.80 -11.18
N LEU A 127 11.69 0.27 -11.03
CA LEU A 127 10.36 0.19 -10.41
C LEU A 127 9.37 -0.61 -11.28
N LYS A 128 9.36 -0.37 -12.60
CA LYS A 128 8.57 -1.16 -13.56
C LYS A 128 8.91 -2.64 -13.45
N ALA A 129 10.20 -2.98 -13.43
CA ALA A 129 10.65 -4.37 -13.29
C ALA A 129 10.15 -5.01 -11.98
N LYS A 130 10.17 -4.27 -10.85
CA LYS A 130 9.61 -4.76 -9.58
C LYS A 130 8.09 -4.93 -9.61
N ILE A 131 7.36 -4.04 -10.27
CA ILE A 131 5.91 -4.15 -10.47
C ILE A 131 5.58 -5.38 -11.35
N ASP A 132 6.30 -5.55 -12.45
CA ASP A 132 6.13 -6.69 -13.36
C ASP A 132 6.48 -8.02 -12.68
N GLU A 133 7.50 -8.02 -11.81
CA GLU A 133 7.85 -9.19 -11.01
C GLU A 133 6.73 -9.57 -10.03
N LEU A 134 6.18 -8.60 -9.28
CA LEU A 134 5.01 -8.84 -8.40
C LEU A 134 3.79 -9.33 -9.19
N ARG A 135 3.54 -8.77 -10.37
CA ARG A 135 2.48 -9.26 -11.27
C ARG A 135 2.76 -10.71 -11.68
N GLY A 136 3.98 -11.03 -12.10
CA GLY A 136 4.36 -12.38 -12.49
C GLY A 136 4.24 -13.40 -11.36
N LEU A 137 4.46 -12.98 -10.11
CA LEU A 137 4.27 -13.85 -8.94
C LEU A 137 2.81 -14.28 -8.75
N SER A 138 1.82 -13.52 -9.24
CA SER A 138 0.40 -13.88 -9.18
C SER A 138 0.05 -15.10 -10.06
N GLU A 139 0.90 -15.46 -11.02
CA GLU A 139 0.68 -16.55 -11.98
C GLU A 139 0.90 -17.96 -11.38
N ASN A 140 1.29 -18.05 -10.09
CA ASN A 140 1.54 -19.30 -9.38
C ASN A 140 2.60 -20.19 -10.07
N LYS A 141 3.65 -19.57 -10.64
CA LYS A 141 4.76 -20.23 -11.35
C LYS A 141 6.00 -20.41 -10.47
N TRP A 142 6.84 -21.38 -10.81
CA TRP A 142 8.11 -21.61 -10.11
C TRP A 142 9.23 -20.69 -10.61
N PHE A 143 9.83 -19.96 -9.67
CA PHE A 143 10.95 -19.05 -9.89
C PHE A 143 12.25 -19.68 -9.42
N TYR A 144 13.27 -19.68 -10.29
CA TYR A 144 14.57 -20.27 -10.01
C TYR A 144 15.41 -19.39 -9.07
N LEU A 145 16.01 -20.02 -8.05
CA LEU A 145 16.88 -19.39 -7.05
C LEU A 145 18.37 -19.76 -7.20
N GLY A 146 18.71 -20.60 -8.18
CA GLY A 146 20.04 -21.22 -8.23
C GLY A 146 20.06 -22.61 -7.59
N ASN A 147 21.02 -23.45 -7.97
CA ASN A 147 21.29 -24.74 -7.32
C ASN A 147 20.07 -25.68 -7.23
N ASN A 148 19.28 -25.76 -8.32
CA ASN A 148 18.05 -26.57 -8.39
C ASN A 148 17.03 -26.26 -7.28
N ARG A 149 17.03 -25.01 -6.80
CA ARG A 149 16.06 -24.48 -5.85
C ARG A 149 15.11 -23.52 -6.52
N TYR A 150 13.85 -23.58 -6.10
CA TYR A 150 12.77 -22.79 -6.66
C TYR A 150 11.80 -22.34 -5.58
N TYR A 151 11.12 -21.23 -5.81
CA TYR A 151 9.98 -20.81 -4.98
C TYR A 151 8.80 -20.42 -5.86
N ARG A 152 7.61 -20.43 -5.28
CA ARG A 152 6.43 -19.81 -5.90
C ARG A 152 5.55 -19.16 -4.86
N VAL A 153 4.80 -18.15 -5.28
CA VAL A 153 3.72 -17.56 -4.49
C VAL A 153 2.44 -18.30 -4.85
N VAL A 154 1.81 -18.91 -3.84
CA VAL A 154 0.50 -19.54 -3.99
C VAL A 154 -0.61 -18.48 -3.93
N GLY A 155 -0.46 -17.52 -3.03
CA GLY A 155 -1.40 -16.41 -2.88
C GLY A 155 -0.91 -15.36 -1.88
N TYR A 156 -1.49 -14.17 -1.99
CA TYR A 156 -1.40 -13.10 -1.00
C TYR A 156 -2.79 -12.50 -0.80
N ASP A 157 -3.27 -12.49 0.44
CA ASP A 157 -4.60 -12.00 0.81
C ASP A 157 -4.48 -10.86 1.82
N TYR A 158 -5.03 -9.69 1.48
CA TYR A 158 -5.02 -8.51 2.32
C TYR A 158 -6.40 -8.26 2.95
N SER A 159 -6.46 -8.31 4.28
CA SER A 159 -7.66 -7.97 5.04
C SER A 159 -7.63 -6.52 5.49
N ILE A 160 -8.53 -5.70 4.91
CA ILE A 160 -8.72 -4.28 5.27
C ILE A 160 -9.08 -4.13 6.76
N GLY A 161 -9.95 -5.01 7.28
CA GLY A 161 -10.47 -4.91 8.65
C GLY A 161 -9.40 -5.11 9.72
N THR A 162 -8.41 -5.97 9.46
CA THR A 162 -7.30 -6.24 10.39
C THR A 162 -6.01 -5.51 10.01
N GLY A 163 -5.89 -4.99 8.79
CA GLY A 163 -4.66 -4.42 8.26
C GLY A 163 -3.55 -5.46 8.14
N ARG A 164 -3.88 -6.69 7.74
CA ARG A 164 -2.92 -7.82 7.69
C ARG A 164 -2.91 -8.42 6.30
N GLY A 165 -1.71 -8.66 5.77
CA GLY A 165 -1.49 -9.46 4.58
C GLY A 165 -1.05 -10.87 4.96
N VAL A 166 -1.71 -11.89 4.42
CA VAL A 166 -1.33 -13.30 4.56
C VAL A 166 -0.66 -13.73 3.27
N LEU A 167 0.60 -14.12 3.35
CA LEU A 167 1.40 -14.56 2.21
C LEU A 167 1.63 -16.07 2.30
N THR A 168 1.20 -16.79 1.27
CA THR A 168 1.40 -18.24 1.14
C THR A 168 2.44 -18.51 0.05
N LEU A 169 3.54 -19.13 0.47
CA LEU A 169 4.68 -19.46 -0.38
C LEU A 169 4.94 -20.95 -0.37
N GLU A 170 5.51 -21.44 -1.46
CA GLU A 170 6.08 -22.79 -1.49
C GLU A 170 7.51 -22.76 -1.96
N GLY A 171 8.33 -23.60 -1.34
CA GLY A 171 9.71 -23.84 -1.71
C GLY A 171 9.88 -25.23 -2.29
N LEU A 172 10.79 -25.35 -3.25
CA LEU A 172 11.12 -26.60 -3.92
C LEU A 172 12.64 -26.74 -4.00
N SER A 173 13.13 -27.93 -3.67
CA SER A 173 14.52 -28.32 -3.87
C SER A 173 14.55 -29.61 -4.66
N ARG A 174 15.38 -29.68 -5.70
CA ARG A 174 15.54 -30.87 -6.56
C ARG A 174 17.01 -31.29 -6.65
N THR A 175 17.25 -32.53 -7.05
CA THR A 175 18.62 -33.00 -7.35
C THR A 175 19.06 -32.62 -8.75
N SER A 176 18.11 -32.47 -9.68
CA SER A 176 18.33 -32.11 -11.07
C SER A 176 17.62 -30.80 -11.44
N ALA A 177 18.11 -30.14 -12.48
CA ALA A 177 17.50 -28.91 -12.98
C ALA A 177 16.12 -29.21 -13.58
N ALA A 178 15.13 -28.42 -13.20
CA ALA A 178 13.80 -28.49 -13.80
C ALA A 178 13.84 -28.08 -15.27
N LYS A 179 13.11 -28.80 -16.12
CA LYS A 179 12.86 -28.35 -17.51
C LYS A 179 11.91 -27.16 -17.49
N GLU A 180 12.03 -26.26 -18.45
CA GLU A 180 11.18 -25.05 -18.53
C GLU A 180 9.68 -25.38 -18.59
N THR A 181 9.31 -26.47 -19.28
CA THR A 181 7.92 -26.99 -19.31
C THR A 181 7.39 -27.42 -17.94
N GLU A 182 8.28 -27.79 -17.00
CA GLU A 182 7.92 -28.23 -15.64
C GLU A 182 7.77 -27.07 -14.65
N LEU A 183 8.26 -25.87 -14.99
CA LEU A 183 8.17 -24.68 -14.13
C LEU A 183 6.76 -24.07 -14.10
N ASN A 184 5.93 -24.41 -15.09
CA ASN A 184 4.51 -24.08 -15.13
C ASN A 184 3.63 -25.16 -14.48
N ASN A 185 4.18 -26.35 -14.19
CA ASN A 185 3.44 -27.43 -13.56
C ASN A 185 3.41 -27.24 -12.04
N THR A 186 2.21 -27.10 -11.49
CA THR A 186 1.96 -26.84 -10.08
C THR A 186 1.52 -28.07 -9.28
N ALA A 187 1.36 -29.22 -9.95
CA ALA A 187 0.90 -30.48 -9.38
C ALA A 187 1.81 -30.98 -8.24
N ILE A 188 1.22 -31.71 -7.29
CA ILE A 188 1.89 -32.18 -6.07
C ILE A 188 2.80 -33.38 -6.37
N ASP A 189 2.38 -34.25 -7.30
CA ASP A 189 3.06 -35.47 -7.74
C ASP A 189 4.17 -35.24 -8.78
N ARG A 190 4.46 -33.97 -9.11
CA ARG A 190 5.44 -33.59 -10.13
C ARG A 190 6.83 -34.18 -9.91
N ASP A 191 7.20 -34.43 -8.65
CA ASP A 191 8.57 -34.81 -8.28
C ASP A 191 8.73 -36.33 -8.10
N SER A 192 7.76 -37.13 -8.57
CA SER A 192 7.73 -38.60 -8.40
C SER A 192 8.95 -39.35 -8.98
N ASP A 193 9.67 -38.75 -9.93
CA ASP A 193 10.89 -39.30 -10.52
C ASP A 193 12.18 -38.87 -9.78
N ASP A 194 12.10 -37.94 -8.82
CA ASP A 194 13.24 -37.40 -8.04
C ASP A 194 13.08 -37.74 -6.56
N ASN A 195 13.59 -38.91 -6.16
CA ASN A 195 13.50 -39.44 -4.79
C ASN A 195 14.16 -38.56 -3.70
N ALA A 196 14.84 -37.48 -4.08
CA ALA A 196 15.45 -36.51 -3.18
C ALA A 196 14.98 -35.07 -3.45
N ALA A 197 13.90 -34.90 -4.23
CA ALA A 197 13.17 -33.65 -4.28
C ALA A 197 12.32 -33.47 -3.01
N SER A 198 12.15 -32.22 -2.61
CA SER A 198 11.31 -31.85 -1.48
C SER A 198 10.59 -30.56 -1.76
N ARG A 199 9.38 -30.46 -1.21
CA ARG A 199 8.52 -29.29 -1.29
C ARG A 199 7.99 -28.96 0.10
N ASN A 200 7.83 -27.68 0.40
CA ASN A 200 7.20 -27.23 1.63
C ASN A 200 6.32 -26.01 1.34
N ARG A 201 5.32 -25.78 2.21
CA ARG A 201 4.47 -24.58 2.18
C ARG A 201 4.68 -23.79 3.46
N VAL A 202 4.80 -22.47 3.32
CA VAL A 202 4.91 -21.54 4.42
C VAL A 202 3.83 -20.49 4.29
N VAL A 203 3.12 -20.23 5.39
CA VAL A 203 2.15 -19.13 5.53
C VAL A 203 2.72 -18.10 6.50
N VAL A 204 2.76 -16.84 6.06
CA VAL A 204 3.31 -15.73 6.83
C VAL A 204 2.29 -14.60 6.94
N THR A 205 2.04 -14.14 8.16
CA THR A 205 1.21 -12.96 8.38
C THR A 205 2.08 -11.72 8.57
N ILE A 206 1.88 -10.72 7.71
CA ILE A 206 2.60 -9.44 7.71
C ILE A 206 1.60 -8.33 8.04
N PRO A 207 1.73 -7.67 9.22
CA PRO A 207 0.97 -6.45 9.51
C PRO A 207 1.32 -5.36 8.50
N ILE A 208 0.32 -4.67 7.97
CA ILE A 208 0.49 -3.50 7.11
C ILE A 208 0.12 -2.27 7.94
N LEU A 209 1.15 -1.56 8.40
CA LEU A 209 1.04 -0.41 9.28
C LEU A 209 0.81 0.85 8.45
N ASP A 210 0.05 1.80 8.99
CA ASP A 210 -0.03 3.16 8.46
C ASP A 210 1.11 4.00 9.05
N SER A 211 2.05 4.45 8.21
CA SER A 211 3.19 5.26 8.63
C SER A 211 3.23 6.59 7.88
N PRO A 212 2.33 7.54 8.20
CA PRO A 212 2.27 8.82 7.53
C PRO A 212 3.52 9.67 7.79
N PRO A 213 4.02 10.42 6.78
CA PRO A 213 5.05 11.42 6.95
C PRO A 213 4.49 12.60 7.74
N LEU A 214 5.36 13.51 8.18
CA LEU A 214 5.01 14.55 9.15
C LEU A 214 3.79 15.39 8.75
N ALA A 215 3.62 15.69 7.45
CA ALA A 215 2.49 16.49 6.95
C ALA A 215 1.13 15.84 7.24
N PHE A 216 1.09 14.50 7.27
CA PHE A 216 -0.13 13.72 7.48
C PHE A 216 -0.20 13.11 8.89
N ASN A 217 0.84 13.28 9.70
CA ASN A 217 0.87 12.82 11.09
C ASN A 217 0.40 13.89 12.09
N ARG A 218 0.14 15.12 11.64
CA ARG A 218 -0.48 16.17 12.48
C ARG A 218 -1.97 15.90 12.68
N THR A 219 -2.55 16.56 13.68
CA THR A 219 -4.01 16.62 13.88
C THR A 219 -4.71 17.42 12.77
N THR A 220 -3.99 18.35 12.15
CA THR A 220 -4.47 19.18 11.06
C THR A 220 -4.12 18.62 9.68
N VAL A 221 -5.00 18.94 8.74
CA VAL A 221 -4.86 18.65 7.31
C VAL A 221 -3.78 19.57 6.72
N PRO A 222 -2.87 19.08 5.85
CA PRO A 222 -1.91 19.92 5.14
C PRO A 222 -2.56 21.15 4.49
N ALA A 223 -1.97 22.33 4.69
CA ALA A 223 -2.50 23.59 4.16
C ALA A 223 -2.61 23.57 2.63
N LEU A 224 -1.63 22.96 1.96
CA LEU A 224 -1.62 22.80 0.51
C LEU A 224 -1.27 21.37 0.14
N TRP A 225 -2.05 20.78 -0.76
CA TRP A 225 -1.65 19.57 -1.47
C TRP A 225 -1.89 19.73 -2.97
N ILE A 226 -0.82 19.63 -3.75
CA ILE A 226 -0.84 19.72 -5.21
C ILE A 226 -0.82 18.33 -5.85
N SER A 227 -1.79 18.04 -6.71
CA SER A 227 -1.99 16.72 -7.31
C SER A 227 -1.12 16.45 -8.56
N ASP A 228 -0.85 17.46 -9.39
CA ASP A 228 -0.17 17.28 -10.69
C ASP A 228 0.82 18.40 -11.10
N GLY A 229 0.49 19.67 -10.80
CA GLY A 229 1.26 20.84 -11.20
C GLY A 229 2.20 21.36 -10.10
N THR A 230 2.38 22.68 -10.04
CA THR A 230 3.28 23.34 -9.06
C THR A 230 2.59 24.52 -8.36
N ALA A 231 3.17 24.97 -7.24
CA ALA A 231 2.80 26.21 -6.56
C ALA A 231 3.92 27.28 -6.66
N ASP A 232 4.31 27.67 -7.88
CA ASP A 232 5.54 28.45 -8.13
C ASP A 232 5.36 29.98 -8.31
N ASP A 233 4.18 30.55 -8.05
CA ASP A 233 3.88 31.95 -8.41
C ASP A 233 4.04 32.95 -7.24
N GLY A 234 4.99 32.70 -6.33
CA GLY A 234 5.36 33.63 -5.24
C GLY A 234 4.44 33.63 -4.01
N ALA A 235 3.43 32.75 -4.00
CA ALA A 235 2.54 32.54 -2.85
C ALA A 235 3.30 31.98 -1.63
N LYS A 236 2.89 32.39 -0.43
CA LYS A 236 3.38 31.86 0.85
C LYS A 236 2.31 31.03 1.54
N PHE A 237 2.71 29.97 2.23
CA PHE A 237 1.80 29.09 2.97
C PHE A 237 2.28 28.93 4.40
N ASP A 238 1.40 29.21 5.37
CA ASP A 238 1.69 29.01 6.79
C ASP A 238 1.17 27.64 7.21
N GLY A 239 1.86 26.59 6.76
CA GLY A 239 1.44 25.21 6.95
C GLY A 239 2.34 24.20 6.24
N ASP A 240 2.07 22.91 6.46
CA ASP A 240 2.67 21.86 5.66
C ASP A 240 2.16 21.95 4.22
N VAL A 241 3.12 21.85 3.29
CA VAL A 241 2.87 21.91 1.86
C VAL A 241 3.31 20.59 1.25
N VAL A 242 2.42 20.00 0.46
CA VAL A 242 2.67 18.73 -0.21
C VAL A 242 2.58 18.96 -1.72
N GLU A 243 3.67 18.73 -2.45
CA GLU A 243 3.73 18.91 -3.91
C GLU A 243 3.96 17.58 -4.64
N LYS A 244 3.62 17.55 -5.93
CA LYS A 244 3.94 16.42 -6.81
C LYS A 244 5.44 16.15 -6.80
N VAL A 245 5.78 14.87 -6.85
CA VAL A 245 7.12 14.35 -7.10
C VAL A 245 7.60 14.80 -8.51
N VAL A 246 8.10 16.03 -8.62
CA VAL A 246 8.89 16.48 -9.77
C VAL A 246 10.38 16.47 -9.43
N SER A 247 10.74 16.44 -8.14
CA SER A 247 12.02 15.98 -7.59
C SER A 247 12.06 16.17 -6.05
N PRO A 248 12.37 15.16 -5.24
CA PRO A 248 12.61 15.33 -3.80
C PRO A 248 13.89 16.10 -3.47
N CYS A 249 14.70 16.44 -4.49
CA CYS A 249 16.05 17.01 -4.31
C CYS A 249 16.08 18.55 -4.35
N ASN A 250 14.97 19.20 -4.74
CA ASN A 250 14.85 20.66 -4.79
C ASN A 250 13.60 21.12 -4.02
N ASN A 251 13.57 20.87 -2.70
CA ASN A 251 12.53 21.44 -1.85
C ASN A 251 12.76 22.96 -1.73
N LYS A 252 12.06 23.74 -2.57
CA LYS A 252 12.01 25.17 -2.35
C LYS A 252 11.18 25.46 -1.09
N GLN A 253 11.85 25.49 0.07
CA GLN A 253 11.24 25.88 1.35
C GLN A 253 10.80 27.34 1.37
N ASP A 254 11.20 28.14 0.39
CA ASP A 254 10.83 29.55 0.28
C ASP A 254 9.31 29.76 0.21
N LYS A 255 8.52 28.75 -0.17
CA LYS A 255 7.04 28.79 -0.18
C LYS A 255 6.42 28.73 1.21
N ILE A 256 7.12 28.21 2.22
CA ILE A 256 6.61 28.13 3.59
C ILE A 256 6.83 29.50 4.25
N GLY A 257 5.77 30.12 4.73
CA GLY A 257 5.90 31.29 5.60
C GLY A 257 6.53 30.86 6.91
N LYS A 258 7.53 31.61 7.38
CA LYS A 258 8.07 31.40 8.73
C LYS A 258 7.00 31.86 9.72
N PRO A 259 6.46 30.99 10.59
CA PRO A 259 5.48 31.43 11.58
C PRO A 259 6.13 32.51 12.45
N THR A 260 5.49 33.68 12.56
CA THR A 260 6.06 34.83 13.27
C THR A 260 5.92 34.71 14.79
N THR A 261 4.99 33.89 15.27
CA THR A 261 4.77 33.50 16.68
C THR A 261 4.05 32.14 16.69
N ASP A 262 4.32 31.28 17.68
CA ASP A 262 3.68 29.97 17.86
C ASP A 262 3.86 28.95 16.71
N ALA A 263 5.08 28.83 16.18
CA ALA A 263 5.40 27.76 15.24
C ALA A 263 5.14 26.38 15.89
N PRO A 264 4.42 25.46 15.23
CA PRO A 264 4.20 24.13 15.78
C PRO A 264 5.54 23.38 15.93
N SER A 265 5.59 22.44 16.86
CA SER A 265 6.74 21.55 17.05
C SER A 265 6.32 20.11 16.69
N PRO A 266 6.92 19.48 15.65
CA PRO A 266 7.97 20.00 14.76
C PRO A 266 7.46 21.12 13.82
N PRO A 267 8.35 21.98 13.28
CA PRO A 267 7.97 23.08 12.39
C PRO A 267 7.30 22.57 11.10
N TYR A 268 6.53 23.43 10.45
CA TYR A 268 5.94 23.13 9.14
C TYR A 268 7.03 22.83 8.11
N THR A 269 6.71 21.92 7.20
CA THR A 269 7.67 21.46 6.19
C THR A 269 6.99 21.28 4.84
N ALA A 270 7.72 21.64 3.79
CA ALA A 270 7.39 21.28 2.43
C ALA A 270 7.89 19.85 2.24
N GLN A 271 6.97 18.93 1.98
CA GLN A 271 7.24 17.51 1.88
C GLN A 271 6.81 17.01 0.51
N PHE A 272 7.62 16.12 -0.04
CA PHE A 272 7.20 15.26 -1.13
C PHE A 272 6.71 13.96 -0.51
N VAL A 273 5.50 13.55 -0.86
CA VAL A 273 4.95 12.28 -0.40
C VAL A 273 4.79 11.35 -1.59
N GLY A 274 5.28 10.12 -1.44
CA GLY A 274 5.08 9.05 -2.42
C GLY A 274 3.69 8.41 -2.34
N VAL A 275 2.71 9.12 -1.80
CA VAL A 275 1.31 8.67 -1.76
C VAL A 275 0.44 9.56 -2.60
N PHE A 276 -0.71 9.02 -2.95
CA PHE A 276 -1.59 9.61 -3.93
C PHE A 276 -2.62 10.50 -3.27
N PHE A 277 -3.00 11.51 -4.02
CA PHE A 277 -4.18 12.31 -3.76
C PHE A 277 -5.40 11.38 -3.54
N PRO A 278 -6.19 11.58 -2.48
CA PRO A 278 -7.36 10.75 -2.21
C PRO A 278 -8.40 10.90 -3.32
N ASN A 279 -9.38 9.99 -3.35
CA ASN A 279 -10.53 10.11 -4.24
C ASN A 279 -11.52 11.14 -3.69
N LEU A 280 -12.19 11.88 -4.59
CA LEU A 280 -13.30 12.75 -4.21
C LEU A 280 -14.43 11.95 -3.54
N PRO A 281 -15.09 12.51 -2.51
CA PRO A 281 -16.34 11.95 -2.01
C PRO A 281 -17.37 11.71 -3.11
N PRO A 282 -18.28 10.74 -2.99
CA PRO A 282 -19.40 10.65 -3.92
C PRO A 282 -20.36 11.84 -3.74
N ILE A 283 -20.89 12.35 -4.84
CA ILE A 283 -21.96 13.37 -4.79
C ILE A 283 -23.25 12.70 -4.28
N PRO A 284 -23.91 13.25 -3.24
CA PRO A 284 -25.16 12.69 -2.73
C PRO A 284 -26.29 12.81 -3.77
N THR A 285 -27.08 11.74 -3.93
CA THR A 285 -28.20 11.70 -4.89
C THR A 285 -29.53 12.19 -4.30
N ASP A 286 -29.67 12.16 -2.98
CA ASP A 286 -30.97 12.23 -2.31
C ASP A 286 -31.25 13.60 -1.66
N LEU A 287 -30.54 14.65 -2.07
CA LEU A 287 -30.78 16.00 -1.55
C LEU A 287 -32.14 16.58 -2.03
N PRO A 288 -32.77 17.47 -1.24
CA PRO A 288 -33.95 18.21 -1.69
C PRO A 288 -33.68 19.04 -2.94
N SER A 289 -34.66 19.19 -3.83
CA SER A 289 -34.50 19.92 -5.10
C SER A 289 -34.00 21.36 -4.92
N VAL A 290 -34.37 22.03 -3.81
CA VAL A 290 -33.91 23.39 -3.50
C VAL A 290 -32.41 23.47 -3.19
N GLN A 291 -31.78 22.36 -2.80
CA GLN A 291 -30.34 22.24 -2.49
C GLN A 291 -29.55 21.63 -3.67
N LYS A 292 -30.19 21.40 -4.82
CA LYS A 292 -29.58 20.80 -6.01
C LYS A 292 -29.34 21.84 -7.10
N ASP A 293 -28.29 21.60 -7.89
CA ASP A 293 -27.97 22.29 -9.15
C ASP A 293 -28.02 23.84 -9.04
N LEU A 294 -27.52 24.37 -7.92
CA LEU A 294 -27.53 25.81 -7.64
C LEU A 294 -26.55 26.56 -8.55
N ALA A 295 -26.98 27.67 -9.15
CA ALA A 295 -26.10 28.65 -9.77
C ALA A 295 -26.03 29.88 -8.88
N LEU A 296 -24.87 30.11 -8.26
CA LEU A 296 -24.69 31.19 -7.28
C LEU A 296 -24.05 32.41 -7.95
N THR A 297 -24.87 33.40 -8.29
CA THR A 297 -24.44 34.62 -9.00
C THR A 297 -24.57 35.91 -8.20
N THR A 298 -25.22 35.86 -7.04
CA THR A 298 -25.46 37.01 -6.15
C THR A 298 -25.16 36.63 -4.70
N SER A 299 -25.13 37.63 -3.82
CA SER A 299 -24.96 37.40 -2.39
C SER A 299 -26.03 36.49 -1.80
N GLN A 300 -25.61 35.48 -1.03
CA GLN A 300 -26.50 34.56 -0.30
C GLN A 300 -25.84 34.05 0.98
N THR A 301 -26.65 33.72 1.98
CA THR A 301 -26.20 33.13 3.24
C THR A 301 -26.64 31.68 3.34
N PHE A 302 -25.73 30.79 3.75
CA PHE A 302 -25.99 29.37 3.97
C PHE A 302 -25.78 28.96 5.44
N PRO A 303 -26.53 27.96 5.94
CA PRO A 303 -27.73 27.39 5.30
C PRO A 303 -28.86 28.43 5.18
N ARG A 304 -29.70 28.31 4.15
CA ARG A 304 -30.86 29.21 4.00
C ARG A 304 -31.96 28.75 4.94
N THR A 305 -32.86 29.66 5.30
CA THR A 305 -34.02 29.33 6.10
C THR A 305 -34.85 28.24 5.42
N GLY A 306 -35.04 27.11 6.11
CA GLY A 306 -35.82 25.96 5.61
C GLY A 306 -35.00 24.88 4.88
N ASP A 307 -33.71 25.09 4.64
CA ASP A 307 -32.82 24.04 4.11
C ASP A 307 -32.78 22.84 5.08
N LYS A 308 -32.61 21.64 4.52
CA LYS A 308 -32.55 20.40 5.30
C LYS A 308 -31.10 19.96 5.49
N PHE A 309 -30.80 19.51 6.69
CA PHE A 309 -29.53 18.85 6.98
C PHE A 309 -29.65 17.34 6.70
N THR A 310 -28.51 16.73 6.41
CA THR A 310 -28.28 15.30 6.44
C THR A 310 -27.48 14.95 7.70
N PRO A 311 -27.92 13.99 8.52
CA PRO A 311 -27.08 13.49 9.60
C PRO A 311 -25.89 12.71 9.02
N ARG A 312 -24.67 13.11 9.39
CA ARG A 312 -23.42 12.41 9.02
C ARG A 312 -22.69 11.97 10.27
N THR A 313 -21.97 10.85 10.20
CA THR A 313 -21.11 10.39 11.30
C THR A 313 -19.69 10.85 11.04
N ILE A 314 -19.15 11.66 11.94
CA ILE A 314 -17.79 12.19 11.87
C ILE A 314 -17.10 11.89 13.20
N ASN A 315 -15.96 11.21 13.12
CA ASN A 315 -15.22 10.76 14.31
C ASN A 315 -16.12 10.03 15.35
N GLY A 316 -17.02 9.17 14.86
CA GLY A 316 -17.97 8.42 15.68
C GLY A 316 -19.14 9.23 16.26
N LYS A 317 -19.28 10.52 15.91
CA LYS A 317 -20.38 11.38 16.38
C LYS A 317 -21.32 11.75 15.24
N SER A 318 -22.62 11.72 15.50
CA SER A 318 -23.62 12.23 14.56
C SER A 318 -23.58 13.76 14.56
N VAL A 319 -23.45 14.36 13.38
CA VAL A 319 -23.44 15.81 13.17
C VAL A 319 -24.42 16.19 12.06
N GLU A 320 -25.00 17.37 12.17
CA GLU A 320 -25.89 17.94 11.15
C GLU A 320 -25.06 18.60 10.05
N VAL A 321 -25.28 18.19 8.79
CA VAL A 321 -24.54 18.71 7.63
C VAL A 321 -25.52 19.22 6.58
N TYR A 322 -25.38 20.48 6.19
CA TYR A 322 -26.15 21.06 5.09
C TYR A 322 -25.37 20.88 3.79
N GLU A 323 -25.84 19.98 2.94
CA GLU A 323 -25.19 19.62 1.69
C GLU A 323 -25.88 20.32 0.50
N TYR A 324 -25.09 20.76 -0.48
CA TYR A 324 -25.59 21.45 -1.67
C TYR A 324 -24.83 21.00 -2.91
N ILE A 325 -25.55 20.75 -4.01
CA ILE A 325 -24.95 20.55 -5.32
C ILE A 325 -24.95 21.90 -6.04
N VAL A 326 -23.78 22.41 -6.36
CA VAL A 326 -23.59 23.74 -6.94
C VAL A 326 -23.03 23.58 -8.34
N ASN A 327 -23.72 24.11 -9.35
CA ASN A 327 -23.24 24.09 -10.72
C ASN A 327 -22.03 25.02 -10.90
N ASN A 328 -22.12 26.23 -10.37
CA ASN A 328 -21.02 27.20 -10.37
C ASN A 328 -21.23 28.29 -9.31
N ILE A 329 -20.14 28.98 -8.98
CA ILE A 329 -20.16 30.20 -8.16
C ILE A 329 -19.50 31.29 -9.00
N ASN A 330 -20.24 32.32 -9.40
CA ASN A 330 -19.73 33.41 -10.20
C ASN A 330 -20.27 34.74 -9.69
N LEU A 331 -19.56 35.32 -8.73
CA LEU A 331 -19.94 36.55 -8.05
C LEU A 331 -19.18 37.74 -8.64
N SER A 332 -19.80 38.91 -8.61
CA SER A 332 -19.23 40.14 -9.15
C SER A 332 -19.42 41.33 -8.21
N GLY A 333 -18.63 42.38 -8.40
CA GLY A 333 -18.71 43.57 -7.55
C GLY A 333 -18.46 43.24 -6.08
N SER A 334 -19.43 43.58 -5.23
CA SER A 334 -19.40 43.33 -3.79
C SER A 334 -20.15 42.05 -3.36
N ASP A 335 -20.59 41.22 -4.31
CA ASP A 335 -21.34 40.01 -3.97
C ASP A 335 -20.48 38.98 -3.24
N LYS A 336 -21.04 38.36 -2.21
CA LYS A 336 -20.39 37.31 -1.43
C LYS A 336 -21.34 36.20 -0.99
N ILE A 337 -20.82 34.97 -0.92
CA ILE A 337 -21.49 33.89 -0.21
C ILE A 337 -21.03 33.91 1.24
N THR A 338 -21.96 33.93 2.18
CA THR A 338 -21.65 33.89 3.63
C THR A 338 -22.09 32.55 4.20
N ILE A 339 -21.20 31.89 4.94
CA ILE A 339 -21.54 30.71 5.74
C ILE A 339 -21.77 31.14 7.18
N THR A 340 -22.91 30.73 7.73
CA THR A 340 -23.27 31.06 9.11
C THR A 340 -22.38 30.26 10.08
N PRO A 341 -21.62 30.92 10.97
CA PRO A 341 -20.71 30.23 11.89
C PRO A 341 -21.41 29.16 12.74
N GLY A 342 -20.72 28.04 12.96
CA GLY A 342 -21.24 26.89 13.71
C GLY A 342 -22.10 25.93 12.89
N ASN A 343 -22.64 26.34 11.74
CA ASN A 343 -23.31 25.42 10.83
C ASN A 343 -22.30 24.77 9.88
N ARG A 344 -22.46 23.47 9.68
CA ARG A 344 -21.61 22.70 8.77
C ARG A 344 -22.23 22.64 7.38
N VAL A 345 -21.50 23.16 6.39
CA VAL A 345 -21.94 23.31 5.01
C VAL A 345 -20.97 22.61 4.07
N VAL A 346 -21.50 21.78 3.18
CA VAL A 346 -20.73 21.07 2.16
C VAL A 346 -21.23 21.44 0.78
N PHE A 347 -20.34 21.97 -0.05
CA PHE A 347 -20.62 22.27 -1.45
C PHE A 347 -19.98 21.24 -2.36
N TYR A 348 -20.82 20.54 -3.13
CA TYR A 348 -20.43 19.67 -4.23
C TYR A 348 -20.49 20.48 -5.53
N VAL A 349 -19.36 21.08 -5.92
CA VAL A 349 -19.28 22.05 -7.02
C VAL A 349 -18.93 21.35 -8.33
N LYS A 350 -19.75 21.48 -9.37
CA LYS A 350 -19.52 20.86 -10.69
C LYS A 350 -18.74 21.73 -11.68
N GLY A 351 -18.64 23.03 -11.40
CA GLY A 351 -18.05 24.03 -12.29
C GLY A 351 -17.03 24.91 -11.58
N ASN A 352 -16.79 26.10 -12.12
CA ASN A 352 -15.81 27.03 -11.58
C ASN A 352 -16.33 27.80 -10.36
N ILE A 353 -15.39 28.24 -9.53
CA ILE A 353 -15.63 29.22 -8.46
C ILE A 353 -14.88 30.49 -8.83
N ASN A 354 -15.58 31.60 -8.91
CA ASN A 354 -15.03 32.92 -9.14
C ASN A 354 -15.80 33.93 -8.29
N GLY A 355 -15.25 34.31 -7.13
CA GLY A 355 -15.97 35.21 -6.22
C GLY A 355 -15.49 35.17 -4.78
N ALA A 356 -16.18 35.94 -3.93
CA ALA A 356 -15.93 36.00 -2.50
C ALA A 356 -16.80 34.98 -1.74
N ILE A 357 -16.15 34.18 -0.90
CA ILE A 357 -16.81 33.31 0.08
C ILE A 357 -16.28 33.72 1.44
N GLU A 358 -17.20 34.00 2.35
CA GLU A 358 -16.93 34.39 3.72
C GLU A 358 -17.39 33.28 4.66
N HIS A 359 -16.48 32.87 5.54
CA HIS A 359 -16.79 32.04 6.68
C HIS A 359 -15.84 32.45 7.78
N ASP A 360 -16.35 33.22 8.73
CA ASP A 360 -15.61 33.74 9.87
C ASP A 360 -16.20 33.18 11.16
N CYS A 361 -15.50 32.22 11.76
CA CYS A 361 -15.91 31.54 12.96
C CYS A 361 -15.89 32.43 14.19
N GLY A 362 -15.17 33.57 14.19
CA GLY A 362 -15.01 34.43 15.35
C GLY A 362 -14.58 33.63 16.59
N THR A 363 -15.46 33.54 17.59
CA THR A 363 -15.24 32.79 18.84
C THR A 363 -15.84 31.37 18.84
N THR A 364 -16.44 30.95 17.73
CA THR A 364 -17.09 29.64 17.59
C THR A 364 -16.04 28.52 17.57
N THR A 365 -16.17 27.55 18.48
CA THR A 365 -15.25 26.42 18.59
C THR A 365 -15.49 25.38 17.50
N ALA A 366 -14.43 24.67 17.08
CA ALA A 366 -14.47 23.58 16.08
C ALA A 366 -15.22 23.96 14.78
N CYS A 367 -15.00 25.19 14.32
CA CYS A 367 -15.72 25.77 13.19
C CYS A 367 -14.86 25.84 11.91
N THR A 368 -13.53 25.75 11.99
CA THR A 368 -12.65 25.96 10.83
C THR A 368 -12.95 24.99 9.67
N GLY A 369 -13.23 23.72 9.97
CA GLY A 369 -13.61 22.70 9.01
C GLY A 369 -15.10 22.59 8.69
N ASN A 370 -15.94 23.54 9.14
CA ASN A 370 -17.39 23.48 8.89
C ASN A 370 -17.78 23.80 7.45
N LEU A 371 -16.99 24.58 6.71
CA LEU A 371 -17.18 24.74 5.27
C LEU A 371 -16.25 23.77 4.52
N GLN A 372 -16.83 22.87 3.74
CA GLN A 372 -16.10 21.92 2.89
C GLN A 372 -16.57 22.06 1.44
N ILE A 373 -15.62 22.21 0.52
CA ILE A 373 -15.89 22.39 -0.90
C ILE A 373 -15.24 21.23 -1.65
N TYR A 374 -16.06 20.38 -2.25
CA TYR A 374 -15.64 19.28 -3.11
C TYR A 374 -15.94 19.64 -4.55
N ALA A 375 -14.91 19.80 -5.38
CA ALA A 375 -15.08 20.24 -6.75
C ALA A 375 -14.85 19.10 -7.75
N TYR A 376 -15.81 18.90 -8.65
CA TYR A 376 -15.91 17.82 -9.62
C TYR A 376 -15.83 18.41 -11.02
N ALA A 377 -14.63 18.47 -11.58
CA ALA A 377 -14.47 18.96 -12.93
C ALA A 377 -14.64 17.83 -13.95
N PRO A 378 -15.24 18.11 -15.12
CA PRO A 378 -14.90 17.39 -16.34
C PRO A 378 -13.47 17.78 -16.77
N ALA A 379 -12.65 16.80 -17.17
CA ALA A 379 -11.23 16.98 -17.49
C ALA A 379 -10.93 17.91 -18.71
N SER A 380 -11.94 18.43 -19.42
CA SER A 380 -11.78 19.14 -20.70
C SER A 380 -11.62 20.66 -20.63
N ASP A 381 -11.88 21.31 -19.49
CA ASP A 381 -12.20 22.76 -19.47
C ASP A 381 -11.21 23.64 -18.68
N ASP A 382 -10.02 23.13 -18.32
CA ASP A 382 -9.06 23.82 -17.44
C ASP A 382 -9.74 24.46 -16.20
N PRO A 383 -10.42 23.63 -15.37
CA PRO A 383 -11.30 24.08 -14.30
C PRO A 383 -10.57 24.93 -13.24
N GLN A 384 -11.23 25.97 -12.72
CA GLN A 384 -10.62 27.01 -11.88
C GLN A 384 -11.42 27.33 -10.62
N ILE A 385 -10.71 27.47 -9.51
CA ILE A 385 -11.21 28.08 -8.26
C ILE A 385 -10.39 29.34 -8.01
N CYS A 386 -11.02 30.48 -8.25
CA CYS A 386 -10.49 31.80 -7.99
C CYS A 386 -11.26 32.47 -6.84
N LEU A 387 -10.65 32.46 -5.66
CA LEU A 387 -11.18 33.14 -4.47
C LEU A 387 -10.82 34.62 -4.52
N LYS A 388 -11.82 35.49 -4.37
CA LYS A 388 -11.68 36.95 -4.45
C LYS A 388 -12.14 37.62 -3.16
N GLY A 389 -11.66 38.83 -2.93
CA GLY A 389 -12.18 39.72 -1.89
C GLY A 389 -11.27 39.87 -0.67
N ASN A 390 -11.81 40.54 0.34
CA ASN A 390 -11.11 40.95 1.56
C ASN A 390 -11.65 40.26 2.83
N GLN A 391 -12.51 39.25 2.68
CA GLN A 391 -13.16 38.56 3.79
C GLN A 391 -12.30 37.45 4.38
N THR A 392 -12.63 37.02 5.60
CA THR A 392 -12.10 35.79 6.21
C THR A 392 -12.81 34.57 5.62
N LEU A 393 -12.03 33.59 5.19
CA LEU A 393 -12.48 32.28 4.76
C LEU A 393 -11.85 31.22 5.65
N GLN A 394 -12.68 30.47 6.37
CA GLN A 394 -12.30 29.25 7.06
C GLN A 394 -12.89 28.04 6.35
N ALA A 395 -12.09 27.26 5.65
CA ALA A 395 -12.61 26.20 4.79
C ALA A 395 -11.63 25.07 4.49
N PHE A 396 -12.19 23.92 4.13
CA PHE A 396 -11.48 22.86 3.41
C PHE A 396 -11.92 22.86 1.95
N ILE A 397 -10.97 23.03 1.02
CA ILE A 397 -11.22 22.95 -0.43
C ILE A 397 -10.49 21.74 -0.98
N PHE A 398 -11.24 20.83 -1.60
CA PHE A 398 -10.72 19.64 -2.24
C PHE A 398 -11.18 19.55 -3.70
N ALA A 399 -10.25 19.84 -4.60
CA ALA A 399 -10.50 20.08 -6.00
C ALA A 399 -9.34 19.55 -6.87
N PRO A 400 -9.13 18.21 -6.89
CA PRO A 400 -7.93 17.56 -7.43
C PRO A 400 -7.55 17.96 -8.86
N ASP A 401 -8.53 18.30 -9.69
CA ASP A 401 -8.33 18.64 -11.10
C ASP A 401 -8.31 20.15 -11.37
N TYR A 402 -8.56 20.98 -10.35
CA TYR A 402 -8.69 22.43 -10.50
C TYR A 402 -7.37 23.18 -10.30
N SER A 403 -7.16 24.21 -11.11
CA SER A 403 -6.21 25.26 -10.78
C SER A 403 -6.79 26.11 -9.66
N LEU A 404 -6.00 26.36 -8.62
CA LEU A 404 -6.42 27.14 -7.45
C LEU A 404 -5.73 28.50 -7.44
N GLY A 405 -6.45 29.51 -6.95
CA GLY A 405 -5.90 30.85 -6.80
C GLY A 405 -6.71 31.69 -5.84
N LYS A 406 -6.04 32.68 -5.25
CA LYS A 406 -6.63 33.68 -4.38
C LYS A 406 -6.08 35.05 -4.73
N THR A 407 -6.96 36.03 -4.80
CA THR A 407 -6.61 37.45 -4.95
C THR A 407 -7.36 38.30 -3.92
N GLY A 408 -6.86 39.50 -3.67
CA GLY A 408 -7.33 40.38 -2.60
C GLY A 408 -6.63 40.11 -1.25
N THR A 409 -7.07 40.83 -0.23
CA THR A 409 -6.41 40.90 1.09
C THR A 409 -7.06 40.02 2.15
N GLY A 410 -8.08 39.23 1.80
CA GLY A 410 -8.79 38.37 2.74
C GLY A 410 -7.89 37.31 3.36
N THR A 411 -8.28 36.79 4.52
CA THR A 411 -7.52 35.73 5.22
C THR A 411 -8.11 34.37 4.86
N PHE A 412 -7.27 33.39 4.52
CA PHE A 412 -7.72 32.00 4.33
C PHE A 412 -7.04 31.09 5.35
N ILE A 413 -7.83 30.60 6.31
CA ILE A 413 -7.39 29.63 7.32
C ILE A 413 -8.06 28.28 7.01
N GLY A 414 -7.28 27.26 6.70
CA GLY A 414 -7.81 25.94 6.43
C GLY A 414 -6.86 25.10 5.59
N ALA A 415 -7.40 24.47 4.55
CA ALA A 415 -6.61 23.68 3.61
C ALA A 415 -7.18 23.77 2.19
N ALA A 416 -6.28 23.82 1.21
CA ALA A 416 -6.60 23.93 -0.21
C ALA A 416 -5.85 22.87 -1.00
N TRP A 417 -6.58 21.93 -1.58
CA TRP A 417 -6.03 20.78 -2.28
C TRP A 417 -6.48 20.82 -3.74
N GLY A 418 -5.55 20.86 -4.69
CA GLY A 418 -5.92 20.87 -6.10
C GLY A 418 -4.79 20.58 -7.08
N LYS A 419 -5.02 20.83 -8.37
CA LYS A 419 -4.08 20.48 -9.45
C LYS A 419 -2.82 21.31 -9.44
N ASN A 420 -2.95 22.61 -9.22
CA ASN A 420 -1.86 23.56 -9.15
C ASN A 420 -2.32 24.81 -8.37
N TRP A 421 -1.38 25.68 -8.02
CA TRP A 421 -1.70 26.96 -7.37
C TRP A 421 -1.10 28.12 -8.16
N GLY A 422 -1.87 29.20 -8.33
CA GLY A 422 -1.41 30.46 -8.90
C GLY A 422 -1.44 30.52 -10.44
N LYS A 423 -1.75 29.41 -11.13
CA LYS A 423 -1.78 29.32 -12.60
C LYS A 423 -3.04 29.88 -13.26
N ILE A 424 -3.78 30.73 -12.55
CA ILE A 424 -5.00 31.39 -13.04
C ILE A 424 -4.68 32.85 -13.36
N THR A 425 -4.85 33.27 -14.61
CA THR A 425 -4.67 34.66 -15.02
C THR A 425 -5.59 35.59 -14.22
N GLY A 426 -5.00 36.59 -13.55
CA GLY A 426 -5.75 37.54 -12.72
C GLY A 426 -6.18 37.01 -11.34
N CYS A 427 -5.75 35.80 -10.96
CA CYS A 427 -6.05 35.21 -9.65
C CYS A 427 -4.83 34.57 -8.95
N ALA A 428 -3.63 35.05 -9.27
CA ALA A 428 -2.42 34.64 -8.59
C ALA A 428 -2.21 35.44 -7.29
N SER A 429 -1.85 34.76 -6.19
CA SER A 429 -1.44 35.39 -4.92
C SER A 429 0.01 35.90 -5.01
N SER A 430 0.29 36.81 -5.93
CA SER A 430 1.66 37.24 -6.27
C SER A 430 2.23 38.36 -5.39
N SER A 431 1.49 38.81 -4.37
CA SER A 431 1.89 39.93 -3.49
C SER A 431 2.85 39.54 -2.35
N GLY A 432 3.23 38.25 -2.24
CA GLY A 432 4.02 37.73 -1.12
C GLY A 432 3.23 37.55 0.18
N ALA A 433 1.93 37.85 0.17
CA ALA A 433 1.03 37.57 1.29
C ALA A 433 0.79 36.06 1.46
N VAL A 434 0.44 35.66 2.68
CA VAL A 434 0.07 34.27 2.98
C VAL A 434 -1.22 33.93 2.24
N ALA A 435 -1.13 32.89 1.41
CA ALA A 435 -2.20 32.38 0.58
C ALA A 435 -3.16 31.48 1.37
N VAL A 436 -2.62 30.60 2.21
CA VAL A 436 -3.35 29.69 3.10
C VAL A 436 -2.57 29.50 4.40
N THR A 437 -3.28 29.58 5.53
CA THR A 437 -2.78 29.22 6.86
C THR A 437 -3.42 27.89 7.29
N GLN A 438 -2.65 26.90 7.71
CA GLN A 438 -3.17 25.59 8.14
C GLN A 438 -4.15 25.74 9.30
N GLY A 439 -5.34 25.13 9.21
CA GLY A 439 -6.31 25.23 10.31
C GLY A 439 -7.44 24.20 10.39
N VAL A 440 -7.67 23.38 9.36
CA VAL A 440 -8.70 22.32 9.41
C VAL A 440 -8.12 21.07 10.07
N GLU A 441 -8.88 20.43 10.97
CA GLU A 441 -8.52 19.14 11.56
C GLU A 441 -9.02 17.94 10.74
N TRP A 442 -8.28 16.83 10.78
CA TRP A 442 -8.75 15.56 10.15
C TRP A 442 -10.08 15.10 10.73
N THR A 443 -10.30 15.32 12.03
CA THR A 443 -11.52 14.99 12.78
C THR A 443 -12.71 15.86 12.37
N GLU A 444 -12.48 16.95 11.62
CA GLU A 444 -13.51 17.83 11.12
C GLU A 444 -13.95 17.49 9.70
N LEU A 445 -13.37 16.53 8.99
CA LEU A 445 -13.78 16.22 7.61
C LEU A 445 -15.01 15.29 7.59
N ILE A 446 -15.94 15.49 6.64
CA ILE A 446 -17.12 14.60 6.51
C ILE A 446 -16.75 13.21 5.99
N GLN A 447 -15.57 13.08 5.39
CA GLN A 447 -15.00 11.85 4.88
C GLN A 447 -13.54 11.76 5.31
N ASP A 448 -13.09 10.55 5.66
CA ASP A 448 -11.68 10.29 5.89
C ASP A 448 -10.93 10.37 4.56
N LEU A 449 -10.25 11.50 4.36
CA LEU A 449 -9.41 11.78 3.20
C LEU A 449 -7.93 11.59 3.53
N LYS A 450 -7.60 11.07 4.72
CA LYS A 450 -6.22 10.82 5.09
C LYS A 450 -5.68 9.66 4.23
N PRO A 451 -4.60 9.89 3.47
CA PRO A 451 -4.01 8.82 2.67
C PRO A 451 -3.43 7.75 3.58
N LYS A 452 -3.50 6.49 3.14
CA LYS A 452 -2.81 5.40 3.80
C LYS A 452 -1.38 5.31 3.29
N PHE A 453 -0.45 5.18 4.22
CA PHE A 453 0.98 5.03 3.98
C PHE A 453 1.39 3.62 4.41
N PRO A 454 1.08 2.58 3.60
CA PRO A 454 1.36 1.22 3.98
C PRO A 454 2.85 1.03 4.21
N GLN A 455 3.19 0.40 5.33
CA GLN A 455 4.51 -0.07 5.67
C GLN A 455 4.43 -1.49 6.19
N LEU A 456 5.31 -2.36 5.72
CA LEU A 456 5.38 -3.72 6.23
C LEU A 456 5.89 -3.67 7.67
N GLY A 457 5.09 -4.23 8.57
CA GLY A 457 5.49 -4.53 9.94
C GLY A 457 6.39 -5.76 10.02
N LYS A 458 6.81 -6.09 11.24
CA LYS A 458 7.51 -7.35 11.51
C LYS A 458 6.54 -8.52 11.29
N ILE A 459 7.06 -9.65 10.80
CA ILE A 459 6.29 -10.89 10.68
C ILE A 459 5.63 -11.19 12.02
N ALA A 460 4.30 -11.28 12.01
CA ALA A 460 3.51 -11.52 13.21
C ALA A 460 3.24 -13.01 13.44
N ASN A 461 3.18 -13.79 12.35
CA ASN A 461 3.04 -15.25 12.41
C ASN A 461 3.86 -15.90 11.29
N TRP A 462 4.42 -17.07 11.59
CA TRP A 462 5.10 -17.94 10.64
C TRP A 462 4.68 -19.37 10.91
N CYS A 463 4.23 -20.06 9.87
CA CYS A 463 3.71 -21.41 9.98
C CYS A 463 4.12 -22.23 8.75
N GLU A 464 4.49 -23.50 8.95
CA GLU A 464 4.71 -24.47 7.86
C GLU A 464 3.49 -25.37 7.79
N GLU A 465 2.88 -25.48 6.61
CA GLU A 465 1.68 -26.29 6.39
C GLU A 465 2.00 -27.57 5.60
N PRO A 466 1.25 -28.66 5.83
CA PRO A 466 1.24 -29.81 4.94
C PRO A 466 0.83 -29.40 3.52
N ILE A 467 1.43 -30.06 2.52
CA ILE A 467 0.99 -29.96 1.13
C ILE A 467 0.08 -31.17 0.89
N ASP A 468 -1.19 -31.06 1.25
CA ASP A 468 -2.12 -32.20 1.18
C ASP A 468 -2.65 -32.49 -0.23
N THR A 469 -2.95 -33.78 -0.45
CA THR A 469 -3.43 -34.37 -1.71
C THR A 469 -4.95 -34.38 -1.85
N ASP A 470 -5.69 -33.91 -0.84
CA ASP A 470 -7.15 -33.89 -0.85
C ASP A 470 -7.69 -32.56 -1.40
N THR A 471 -8.61 -32.66 -2.34
CA THR A 471 -9.16 -31.57 -3.17
C THR A 471 -10.08 -30.57 -2.44
N ASP A 472 -10.10 -30.56 -1.12
CA ASP A 472 -10.81 -29.53 -0.35
C ASP A 472 -9.89 -28.32 -0.13
N ALA A 473 -9.78 -27.51 -1.17
CA ALA A 473 -9.24 -26.16 -1.09
C ALA A 473 -10.11 -25.31 -0.15
N GLY A 474 -9.79 -25.26 1.15
CA GLY A 474 -10.62 -24.54 2.10
C GLY A 474 -9.99 -24.31 3.46
N LYS A 475 -9.23 -23.21 3.57
CA LYS A 475 -8.58 -22.60 4.75
C LYS A 475 -7.20 -23.15 5.12
N SER A 476 -6.28 -22.21 5.26
CA SER A 476 -4.96 -22.39 5.89
C SER A 476 -5.17 -22.94 7.32
N GLU A 477 -4.38 -23.93 7.72
CA GLU A 477 -4.34 -24.42 9.12
C GLU A 477 -3.73 -23.37 10.07
N CYS A 478 -3.17 -22.30 9.50
CA CYS A 478 -2.43 -21.25 10.17
C CYS A 478 -3.18 -19.90 10.22
N ASP A 479 -4.42 -19.83 9.75
CA ASP A 479 -5.29 -18.63 9.73
C ASP A 479 -6.01 -18.34 11.06
#